data_AF-A0A2E2EEL1-F1
#
_entry.id   AF-A0A2E2EEL1-F1
#
_cell.length_a   1.000
_cell.length_b   1.000
_cell.length_c   1.000
_cell.angle_alpha   90.00
_cell.angle_beta   90.00
_cell.angle_gamma   90.00
#
_symmetry.space_group_name_H-M   'P 1'
#
loop_
_entity.id
_entity.type
_entity.pdbx_description
1 polymer ?
#
loop_
_entity_poly.entity_id
_entity_poly.type
_entity_poly.pdbx_seq_one_letter_code
_entity_poly.pdbx_strand_id
1 'polypeptide(L)'
;MLNFIILLFVDMLEDSSFNYSQYIDIKEFPTFYFIILSSILDIIFYPLFGIIIIQFWEVIIKFYGTLLGTTGDLSEKAQNIISVYFSSSILTLIPVFGATAQSLASMILMYAGLRKQLNASPVLSICIILTPFVLLLGLLSILLLMILVFL
;
A
#
# COMPACT_ATOMS: atom_id res chain seq x y z
N MET A 1 4.93 -9.26 -2.47
CA MET A 1 5.40 -8.20 -3.40
C MET A 1 6.88 -8.37 -3.71
N LEU A 2 7.73 -8.58 -2.70
CA LEU A 2 9.16 -8.77 -2.90
C LEU A 2 9.51 -10.03 -3.71
N ASN A 3 8.82 -11.15 -3.47
CA ASN A 3 8.97 -12.38 -4.28
C ASN A 3 8.70 -12.15 -5.78
N PHE A 4 7.71 -11.32 -6.13
CA PHE A 4 7.40 -11.00 -7.54
C PHE A 4 8.50 -10.14 -8.16
N ILE A 5 9.04 -9.18 -7.41
CA ILE A 5 10.18 -8.35 -7.84
C ILE A 5 11.42 -9.21 -8.05
N ILE A 6 11.71 -10.14 -7.13
CA ILE A 6 12.86 -11.05 -7.22
C ILE A 6 12.71 -11.97 -8.45
N LEU A 7 11.52 -12.51 -8.70
CA LEU A 7 11.26 -13.36 -9.87
C LEU A 7 11.48 -12.58 -11.17
N LEU A 8 11.02 -11.33 -11.23
CA LEU A 8 11.26 -10.42 -12.35
C LEU A 8 12.76 -10.12 -12.54
N PHE A 9 13.51 -9.91 -11.46
CA PHE A 9 14.95 -9.67 -11.51
C PHE A 9 15.75 -10.91 -11.92
N VAL A 10 15.33 -12.11 -11.50
CA VAL A 10 15.95 -13.38 -11.91
C VAL A 10 15.71 -13.63 -13.40
N ASP A 11 14.48 -13.45 -13.86
CA ASP A 11 14.11 -13.60 -15.27
C ASP A 11 14.89 -12.61 -16.16
N MET A 12 15.03 -11.35 -15.71
CA MET A 12 15.86 -10.34 -16.40
C MET A 12 17.37 -10.65 -16.39
N LEU A 13 17.88 -11.34 -15.36
CA LEU A 13 19.29 -11.76 -15.29
C LEU A 13 19.56 -12.97 -16.19
N GLU A 14 18.61 -13.90 -16.28
CA GLU A 14 18.70 -15.11 -17.11
C GLU A 14 18.62 -14.76 -18.61
N ASP A 15 17.86 -13.75 -18.98
CA ASP A 15 17.73 -13.24 -20.36
C ASP A 15 18.91 -12.34 -20.80
N SER A 16 19.81 -11.98 -19.87
CA SER A 16 21.02 -11.23 -20.19
C SER A 16 22.09 -12.16 -20.76
N SER A 17 22.54 -11.88 -22.00
CA SER A 17 23.57 -12.62 -22.77
C SER A 17 24.95 -12.82 -22.12
N PHE A 18 25.12 -12.43 -20.85
CA PHE A 18 26.32 -12.69 -20.07
C PHE A 18 26.28 -14.11 -19.50
N ASN A 19 27.16 -14.96 -20.02
CA ASN A 19 27.35 -16.34 -19.56
C ASN A 19 27.99 -16.37 -18.15
N TYR A 20 27.19 -16.10 -17.10
CA TYR A 20 27.59 -16.27 -15.70
C TYR A 20 27.71 -17.75 -15.29
N SER A 21 27.32 -18.66 -16.19
CA SER A 21 27.40 -20.12 -16.05
C SER A 21 28.79 -20.68 -15.78
N GLN A 22 29.85 -19.90 -16.02
CA GLN A 22 31.24 -20.31 -15.76
C GLN A 22 31.80 -19.86 -14.41
N TYR A 23 31.10 -18.97 -13.69
CA TYR A 23 31.57 -18.42 -12.41
C TYR A 23 30.68 -18.75 -11.22
N ILE A 24 29.44 -19.20 -11.46
CA ILE A 24 28.51 -19.54 -10.39
C ILE A 24 27.83 -20.86 -10.77
N ASP A 25 28.08 -21.91 -9.99
CA ASP A 25 27.37 -23.20 -10.09
C ASP A 25 25.95 -23.02 -9.54
N ILE A 26 25.07 -22.43 -10.36
CA ILE A 26 23.64 -22.24 -10.06
C ILE A 26 22.90 -23.56 -10.35
N LYS A 27 23.36 -24.68 -9.79
CA LYS A 27 22.58 -25.92 -9.77
C LYS A 27 21.68 -25.92 -8.53
N GLU A 28 20.44 -25.49 -8.78
CA GLU A 28 19.21 -25.91 -8.09
C GLU A 28 18.92 -25.45 -6.65
N PHE A 29 19.81 -24.72 -5.97
CA PHE A 29 19.56 -24.28 -4.57
C PHE A 29 19.33 -22.78 -4.28
N PRO A 30 19.84 -21.78 -5.03
CA PRO A 30 19.79 -20.39 -4.55
C PRO A 30 18.38 -19.79 -4.53
N THR A 31 17.52 -20.12 -5.48
CA THR A 31 16.17 -19.55 -5.58
C THR A 31 15.30 -19.85 -4.36
N PHE A 32 15.39 -21.06 -3.80
CA PHE A 32 14.60 -21.45 -2.63
C PHE A 32 15.04 -20.71 -1.35
N TYR A 33 16.35 -20.55 -1.15
CA TYR A 33 16.88 -19.73 -0.05
C TYR A 33 16.49 -18.25 -0.19
N PHE A 34 16.49 -17.71 -1.41
CA PHE A 34 16.04 -16.34 -1.67
C PHE A 34 14.54 -16.16 -1.41
N ILE A 35 13.70 -17.12 -1.79
CA ILE A 35 12.26 -17.08 -1.51
C ILE A 35 12.00 -17.14 0.00
N ILE A 36 12.71 -18.03 0.73
CA ILE A 36 12.60 -18.12 2.19
C ILE A 36 13.06 -16.81 2.83
N LEU A 37 14.22 -16.29 2.42
CA LEU A 37 14.75 -15.02 2.92
C LEU A 37 13.76 -13.88 2.68
N SER A 38 13.23 -13.75 1.46
CA SER A 38 12.21 -12.76 1.11
C SER A 38 10.95 -12.92 1.95
N SER A 39 10.51 -14.15 2.22
CA SER A 39 9.30 -14.42 3.00
C SER A 39 9.48 -14.06 4.47
N ILE A 40 10.66 -14.36 5.05
CA ILE A 40 11.03 -13.94 6.40
C ILE A 40 11.11 -12.41 6.47
N LEU A 41 11.68 -11.78 5.45
CA LEU A 41 11.80 -10.32 5.37
C LEU A 41 10.41 -9.65 5.30
N ASP A 42 9.50 -10.19 4.50
CA ASP A 42 8.10 -9.74 4.43
C ASP A 42 7.43 -9.84 5.82
N ILE A 43 7.64 -10.93 6.57
CA ILE A 43 7.09 -11.09 7.94
C ILE A 43 7.68 -10.06 8.91
N ILE A 44 8.99 -9.81 8.86
CA ILE A 44 9.67 -8.86 9.75
C ILE A 44 9.25 -7.42 9.47
N PHE A 45 9.14 -7.03 8.19
CA PHE A 45 8.77 -5.67 7.83
C PHE A 45 7.26 -5.41 7.79
N TYR A 46 6.42 -6.45 7.83
CA TYR A 46 4.97 -6.28 7.80
C TYR A 46 4.44 -5.27 8.85
N PRO A 47 4.84 -5.31 10.13
CA PRO A 47 4.41 -4.33 11.13
C PRO A 47 4.89 -2.91 10.82
N LEU A 48 6.10 -2.78 10.28
CA LEU A 48 6.68 -1.47 9.92
C LEU A 48 5.88 -0.82 8.79
N PHE A 49 5.52 -1.56 7.75
CA PHE A 49 4.64 -1.07 6.70
C PHE A 49 3.25 -0.71 7.24
N GLY A 50 2.71 -1.52 8.16
CA GLY A 50 1.43 -1.23 8.83
C GLY A 50 1.43 0.13 9.53
N ILE A 51 2.49 0.44 10.30
CA ILE A 51 2.63 1.73 10.99
C ILE A 51 2.70 2.89 9.99
N ILE A 52 3.45 2.74 8.90
CA ILE A 52 3.55 3.77 7.86
C ILE A 52 2.17 4.02 7.22
N ILE A 53 1.41 2.97 6.90
CA ILE A 53 0.07 3.08 6.33
C ILE A 53 -0.89 3.78 7.29
N ILE A 54 -0.85 3.43 8.59
CA ILE A 54 -1.66 4.07 9.62
C ILE A 54 -1.36 5.57 9.68
N GLN A 55 -0.09 5.95 9.80
CA GLN A 55 0.32 7.35 9.89
C GLN A 55 -0.06 8.13 8.62
N PHE A 56 0.14 7.52 7.44
CA PHE A 56 -0.23 8.13 6.18
C PHE A 56 -1.73 8.45 6.10
N TRP A 57 -2.58 7.49 6.44
CA TRP A 57 -4.03 7.72 6.46
C TRP A 57 -4.43 8.73 7.53
N GLU A 58 -3.78 8.72 8.68
CA GLU A 58 -4.04 9.67 9.77
C GLU A 58 -3.78 11.11 9.31
N VAL A 59 -2.69 11.35 8.59
CA VAL A 59 -2.36 12.67 8.00
C VAL A 59 -3.43 13.10 7.01
N ILE A 60 -3.84 12.22 6.09
CA ILE A 60 -4.89 12.53 5.10
C ILE A 60 -6.20 12.88 5.80
N ILE A 61 -6.64 12.04 6.74
CA ILE A 61 -7.91 12.22 7.43
C ILE A 61 -7.90 13.52 8.25
N LYS A 62 -6.80 13.80 8.96
CA LYS A 62 -6.62 15.05 9.71
C LYS A 62 -6.67 16.26 8.79
N PHE A 63 -5.94 16.22 7.67
CA PHE A 63 -5.92 17.30 6.69
C PHE A 63 -7.33 17.65 6.20
N TYR A 64 -8.10 16.66 5.76
CA TYR A 64 -9.49 16.88 5.31
C TYR A 64 -10.45 17.24 6.46
N GLY A 65 -10.25 16.66 7.64
CA GLY A 65 -11.05 16.99 8.82
C GLY A 65 -10.87 18.44 9.27
N THR A 66 -9.65 18.97 9.18
CA THR A 66 -9.34 20.38 9.41
C THR A 66 -9.97 21.28 8.33
N LEU A 67 -9.87 20.90 7.05
CA LEU A 67 -10.50 21.65 5.95
C LEU A 67 -12.03 21.73 6.10
N LEU A 68 -12.65 20.68 6.64
CA LEU A 68 -14.09 20.64 6.90
C LEU A 68 -14.52 21.38 8.18
N GLY A 69 -13.57 21.86 8.98
CA GLY A 69 -13.86 22.47 10.29
C GLY A 69 -14.54 21.47 11.25
N THR A 70 -14.18 20.19 11.16
CA THR A 70 -14.81 19.14 11.96
C THR A 70 -14.53 19.39 13.44
N THR A 71 -15.58 19.41 14.27
CA THR A 71 -15.44 19.62 15.72
C THR A 71 -14.95 18.36 16.44
N GLY A 72 -14.23 18.57 17.55
CA GLY A 72 -13.70 17.52 18.43
C GLY A 72 -12.23 17.16 18.14
N ASP A 73 -11.74 16.10 18.79
CA ASP A 73 -10.38 15.60 18.58
C ASP A 73 -10.28 14.87 17.23
N LEU A 74 -9.64 15.51 16.26
CA LEU A 74 -9.39 14.96 14.93
C LEU A 74 -8.47 13.73 14.97
N SER A 75 -7.58 13.64 15.96
CA SER A 75 -6.69 12.49 16.13
C SER A 75 -7.46 11.25 16.53
N GLU A 76 -8.34 11.39 17.53
CA GLU A 76 -9.21 10.30 17.98
C GLU A 76 -10.15 9.85 16.85
N LYS A 77 -10.75 10.80 16.14
CA LYS A 77 -11.63 10.49 14.98
C LYS A 77 -10.89 9.75 13.87
N ALA A 78 -9.67 10.19 13.54
CA ALA A 78 -8.84 9.53 12.53
C ALA A 78 -8.47 8.11 12.94
N GLN A 79 -8.02 7.91 14.19
CA GLN A 79 -7.70 6.59 14.72
C GLN A 79 -8.91 5.66 14.73
N ASN A 80 -10.10 6.17 15.06
CA ASN A 80 -11.34 5.40 15.00
C ASN A 80 -11.68 4.95 13.57
N ILE A 81 -11.55 5.83 12.58
CA ILE A 81 -11.77 5.49 11.17
C ILE A 81 -10.77 4.40 10.73
N ILE A 82 -9.49 4.60 11.04
CA ILE A 82 -8.41 3.68 10.65
C ILE A 82 -8.58 2.32 11.33
N SER A 83 -8.97 2.28 12.60
CA SER A 83 -9.23 1.04 13.33
C SER A 83 -10.36 0.23 12.70
N VAL A 84 -11.45 0.91 12.30
CA VAL A 84 -12.56 0.25 11.59
C VAL A 84 -12.13 -0.20 10.19
N TYR A 85 -11.34 0.58 9.47
CA TYR A 85 -10.73 0.18 8.19
C TYR A 85 -9.91 -1.12 8.34
N PHE A 86 -9.02 -1.20 9.34
CA PHE A 86 -8.18 -2.38 9.56
C PHE A 86 -8.94 -3.60 10.07
N SER A 87 -10.13 -3.44 10.65
CA SER A 87 -10.98 -4.57 11.08
C SER A 87 -11.37 -5.49 9.91
N SER A 88 -11.42 -4.96 8.69
CA SER A 88 -11.62 -5.76 7.47
C SER A 88 -10.55 -6.83 7.24
N SER A 89 -9.36 -6.68 7.85
CA SER A 89 -8.26 -7.65 7.76
C SER A 89 -8.66 -9.03 8.27
N ILE A 90 -9.72 -9.15 9.09
CA ILE A 90 -10.24 -10.46 9.49
C ILE A 90 -10.76 -11.29 8.30
N LEU A 91 -11.20 -10.64 7.22
CA LEU A 91 -11.74 -11.31 6.04
C LEU A 91 -10.66 -12.04 5.24
N THR A 92 -9.37 -11.71 5.40
CA THR A 92 -8.29 -12.44 4.73
C THR A 92 -8.11 -13.87 5.25
N LEU A 93 -8.75 -14.24 6.38
CA LEU A 93 -8.82 -15.62 6.84
C LEU A 93 -9.59 -16.54 5.88
N ILE A 94 -10.41 -15.98 4.98
CA ILE A 94 -11.19 -16.76 4.02
C ILE A 94 -10.29 -17.14 2.82
N PRO A 95 -10.03 -18.44 2.57
CA PRO A 95 -8.97 -18.88 1.66
C PRO A 95 -9.19 -18.58 0.18
N VAL A 96 -10.44 -18.40 -0.28
CA VAL A 96 -10.75 -18.23 -1.72
C VAL A 96 -11.00 -16.77 -2.10
N PHE A 97 -11.78 -16.04 -1.30
CA PHE A 97 -12.19 -14.66 -1.59
C PHE A 97 -11.70 -13.66 -0.55
N GLY A 98 -10.87 -14.08 0.42
CA GLY A 98 -10.54 -13.25 1.57
C GLY A 98 -9.82 -11.96 1.22
N ALA A 99 -8.86 -12.00 0.30
CA ALA A 99 -8.10 -10.81 -0.10
C ALA A 99 -8.97 -9.77 -0.85
N THR A 100 -9.80 -10.22 -1.79
CA THR A 100 -10.69 -9.31 -2.55
C THR A 100 -11.82 -8.78 -1.68
N ALA A 101 -12.43 -9.63 -0.85
CA ALA A 101 -13.45 -9.23 0.11
C ALA A 101 -12.89 -8.26 1.15
N GLN A 102 -11.67 -8.49 1.65
CA GLN A 102 -11.00 -7.58 2.55
C GLN A 102 -10.74 -6.22 1.90
N SER A 103 -10.21 -6.18 0.67
CA SER A 103 -9.98 -4.93 -0.03
C SER A 103 -11.28 -4.12 -0.21
N LEU A 104 -12.36 -4.76 -0.66
CA LEU A 104 -13.65 -4.08 -0.82
C LEU A 104 -14.24 -3.61 0.51
N ALA A 105 -14.24 -4.50 1.52
CA ALA A 105 -14.74 -4.17 2.85
C ALA A 105 -13.95 -3.03 3.48
N SER A 106 -12.62 -3.02 3.35
CA SER A 106 -11.76 -1.95 3.87
C SER A 106 -12.16 -0.59 3.28
N MET A 107 -12.39 -0.53 1.97
CA MET A 107 -12.77 0.71 1.27
C MET A 107 -14.17 1.18 1.69
N ILE A 108 -15.13 0.26 1.81
CA ILE A 108 -16.49 0.55 2.28
C ILE A 108 -16.48 1.03 3.73
N LEU A 109 -15.71 0.38 4.60
CA LEU A 109 -15.59 0.74 6.02
C LEU A 109 -14.91 2.09 6.21
N MET A 110 -13.89 2.39 5.41
CA MET A 110 -13.28 3.72 5.40
C MET A 110 -14.27 4.79 4.93
N TYR A 111 -15.02 4.53 3.86
CA TYR A 111 -16.07 5.42 3.39
C TYR A 111 -17.11 5.69 4.50
N ALA A 112 -17.61 4.63 5.16
CA ALA A 112 -18.56 4.76 6.26
C ALA A 112 -17.97 5.53 7.45
N GLY A 113 -16.70 5.29 7.79
CA GLY A 113 -15.98 6.00 8.84
C GLY A 113 -15.85 7.50 8.55
N LEU A 114 -15.44 7.86 7.34
CA LEU A 114 -15.32 9.25 6.90
C LEU A 114 -16.67 9.98 6.96
N ARG A 115 -17.74 9.32 6.50
CA ARG A 115 -19.10 9.86 6.54
C ARG A 115 -19.59 10.09 7.97
N LYS A 116 -19.37 9.12 8.86
CA LYS A 116 -19.88 9.15 10.25
C LYS A 116 -19.06 10.08 11.16
N GLN A 117 -17.74 10.08 11.06
CA GLN A 117 -16.87 10.78 12.00
C GLN A 117 -16.54 12.22 11.58
N LEU A 118 -16.42 12.47 10.26
CA LEU A 118 -16.11 13.80 9.70
C LEU A 118 -17.33 14.52 9.13
N ASN A 119 -18.52 13.90 9.11
CA ASN A 119 -19.70 14.42 8.41
C ASN A 119 -19.40 14.80 6.94
N ALA A 120 -18.44 14.15 6.30
CA ALA A 120 -18.07 14.42 4.92
C ALA A 120 -19.26 14.13 3.98
N SER A 121 -19.41 14.90 2.90
CA SER A 121 -20.42 14.60 1.87
C SER A 121 -20.08 13.31 1.12
N PRO A 122 -21.03 12.62 0.48
CA PRO A 122 -20.76 11.35 -0.22
C PRO A 122 -19.64 11.49 -1.26
N VAL A 123 -19.68 12.57 -2.04
CA VAL A 123 -18.68 12.88 -3.06
C VAL A 123 -17.32 13.15 -2.42
N LEU A 124 -17.30 13.91 -1.33
CA LEU A 124 -16.04 14.24 -0.64
C LEU A 124 -15.39 13.01 -0.01
N SER A 125 -16.17 12.09 0.57
CA SER A 125 -15.62 10.84 1.11
C SER A 125 -14.92 10.01 0.04
N ILE A 126 -15.49 9.97 -1.17
CA ILE A 126 -14.86 9.31 -2.33
C ILE A 126 -13.56 10.04 -2.72
N CYS A 127 -13.58 11.38 -2.77
CA CYS A 127 -12.38 12.18 -3.03
C CYS A 127 -11.27 11.91 -2.01
N ILE A 128 -11.60 11.83 -0.71
CA ILE A 128 -10.63 11.55 0.35
C ILE A 128 -9.99 10.18 0.15
N ILE A 129 -10.78 9.15 -0.17
CA ILE A 129 -10.27 7.80 -0.43
C ILE A 129 -9.37 7.77 -1.68
N LEU A 130 -9.67 8.56 -2.71
CA LEU A 130 -8.89 8.67 -3.94
C LEU A 130 -7.60 9.50 -3.78
N THR A 131 -7.43 10.25 -2.68
CA THR A 131 -6.26 11.12 -2.44
C THR A 131 -4.92 10.45 -2.68
N PRO A 132 -4.64 9.22 -2.20
CA PRO A 132 -3.35 8.57 -2.42
C PRO A 132 -3.04 8.39 -3.90
N PHE A 133 -4.06 8.07 -4.71
CA PHE A 133 -3.93 7.91 -6.15
C PHE A 133 -3.68 9.25 -6.84
N VAL A 134 -4.39 10.31 -6.42
CA VAL A 134 -4.18 11.67 -6.94
C VAL A 134 -2.77 12.17 -6.61
N LEU A 135 -2.28 11.93 -5.39
CA LEU A 135 -0.90 12.29 -5.00
C LEU A 135 0.13 11.53 -5.84
N LEU A 136 -0.08 10.24 -6.10
CA LEU A 136 0.79 9.44 -6.95
C LEU A 136 0.83 9.98 -8.38
N LEU A 137 -0.34 10.27 -8.97
CA LEU A 137 -0.44 10.86 -10.31
C LEU A 137 0.24 12.23 -10.38
N GLY A 138 0.07 13.06 -9.36
CA GLY A 138 0.73 14.36 -9.25
C GLY A 138 2.25 14.24 -9.17
N LEU A 139 2.76 13.26 -8.41
CA LEU A 139 4.21 13.02 -8.32
C LEU A 139 4.77 12.52 -9.66
N LEU A 140 4.05 11.62 -10.33
CA LEU A 140 4.45 11.09 -11.65
C LEU A 140 4.46 12.21 -12.71
N SER A 141 3.47 13.10 -12.71
CA SER A 141 3.42 14.20 -13.66
C SER A 141 4.57 15.20 -13.44
N ILE A 142 4.92 15.51 -12.19
CA ILE A 142 6.08 16.36 -11.87
C ILE A 142 7.38 15.70 -12.33
N LEU A 143 7.55 14.40 -12.10
CA LEU A 143 8.74 13.66 -12.53
C LEU A 143 8.88 13.68 -14.05
N LEU A 144 7.78 13.46 -14.78
CA LEU A 144 7.77 13.50 -16.25
C LEU A 144 8.10 14.90 -16.78
N LEU A 145 7.56 15.94 -16.14
CA LEU A 145 7.88 17.33 -16.46
C LEU A 145 9.37 17.63 -16.22
N MET A 146 9.95 17.17 -15.11
CA MET A 146 11.39 17.32 -14.88
C MET A 146 12.20 16.64 -15.98
N ILE A 147 11.88 15.39 -16.33
CA ILE A 147 12.58 14.68 -17.41
C ILE A 147 12.50 15.49 -18.71
N LEU A 148 11.33 16.03 -19.06
CA LEU A 148 11.15 16.83 -20.28
C LEU A 148 11.89 18.17 -20.26
N VAL A 149 12.09 18.79 -19.09
CA VAL A 149 12.82 20.05 -18.95
C VAL A 149 14.35 19.83 -18.95
N PHE A 150 14.83 18.68 -18.46
CA PHE A 150 16.26 18.36 -18.37
C PHE A 150 16.81 17.55 -19.56
N LEU A 151 15.95 17.13 -20.50
CA LEU A 151 16.29 16.40 -21.72
C LEU A 151 16.28 17.34 -22.94
#